data_AF-A0A960YT83-F1
#
_entry.id   AF-A0A960YT83-F1
#
_cell.length_a   1.000
_cell.length_b   1.000
_cell.length_c   1.000
_cell.angle_alpha   90.00
_cell.angle_beta   90.00
_cell.angle_gamma   90.00
#
_symmetry.space_group_name_H-M   'P 1'
#
loop_
_entity.id
_entity.type
_entity.pdbx_description
1 polymer ?
#
loop_
_entity_poly.entity_id
_entity_poly.type
_entity_poly.pdbx_seq_one_letter_code
_entity_poly.pdbx_strand_id
1 'polypeptide(L)'
;MSNKTKIFIFGALALVVLVLLGILLANLSEEPNQPNVQLPDHQFESWDDNPEFPQGERAMDLFAESVNLSYDQIINQARSGQISLVSELWRLRRKCPRDMERYECNSLLRQYIMERFAEPDNKKLANLLVQYLKYEEEMTRLNLSNDLTLEERYAAIREKRREFFGDETAQLIFGLEESKHDLGRSVEEFKKDTANLSGDARMAAYEKLRREALGDYYDAVVAREPGFDKYNMELELRSHDLGKLDGAEKESATRDIRVKYFGEQGAKRMSAVDDMLAKEAKAEADLPGLESEFIKNNPDLSGDKLEAALLDLRTRQLGSKEAAEAYARRMQLSQSQKK
;
A
#
# COMPACT_ATOMS: atom_id res chain seq x y z
N MET A 1 -2.04 -6.04 79.89
CA MET A 1 -3.11 -5.49 79.02
C MET A 1 -2.65 -5.25 77.56
N SER A 2 -1.78 -6.08 76.96
CA SER A 2 -1.18 -5.76 75.63
C SER A 2 -1.55 -6.69 74.45
N ASN A 3 -2.20 -7.83 74.68
CA ASN A 3 -2.46 -8.80 73.59
C ASN A 3 -3.84 -8.70 72.91
N LYS A 4 -4.87 -8.15 73.56
CA LYS A 4 -6.22 -8.09 72.96
C LYS A 4 -6.34 -6.98 71.91
N THR A 5 -5.65 -5.86 72.11
CA THR A 5 -5.66 -4.72 71.17
C THR A 5 -4.91 -5.05 69.87
N LYS A 6 -3.84 -5.85 69.94
CA LYS A 6 -3.08 -6.27 68.75
C LYS A 6 -3.90 -7.21 67.85
N ILE A 7 -4.67 -8.14 68.43
CA ILE A 7 -5.50 -9.07 67.66
C ILE A 7 -6.63 -8.32 66.92
N PHE A 8 -7.23 -7.29 67.53
CA PHE A 8 -8.22 -6.46 66.87
C PHE A 8 -7.64 -5.62 65.73
N ILE A 9 -6.43 -5.07 65.91
CA ILE A 9 -5.77 -4.26 64.86
C ILE A 9 -5.35 -5.15 63.69
N PHE A 10 -4.76 -6.33 63.93
CA PHE A 10 -4.38 -7.26 62.86
C PHE A 10 -5.60 -7.85 62.12
N GLY A 11 -6.71 -8.11 62.83
CA GLY A 11 -7.96 -8.56 62.22
C GLY A 11 -8.61 -7.49 61.33
N ALA A 12 -8.62 -6.23 61.78
CA ALA A 12 -9.13 -5.12 60.97
C ALA A 12 -8.26 -4.86 59.73
N LEU A 13 -6.94 -4.96 59.85
CA LEU A 13 -6.02 -4.73 58.73
C LEU A 13 -6.11 -5.85 57.69
N ALA A 14 -6.26 -7.11 58.13
CA ALA A 14 -6.47 -8.24 57.22
C ALA A 14 -7.81 -8.14 56.46
N LEU A 15 -8.86 -7.63 57.11
CA LEU A 15 -10.16 -7.41 56.46
C LEU A 15 -10.08 -6.29 55.41
N VAL A 16 -9.38 -5.19 55.72
CA VAL A 16 -9.18 -4.09 54.76
C VAL A 16 -8.35 -4.55 53.56
N VAL A 17 -7.29 -5.34 53.78
CA VAL A 17 -6.50 -5.91 52.69
C VAL A 17 -7.33 -6.86 51.84
N LEU A 18 -8.17 -7.72 52.43
CA LEU A 18 -9.05 -8.62 51.67
C LEU A 18 -10.14 -7.88 50.89
N VAL A 19 -10.69 -6.79 51.44
CA VAL A 19 -11.65 -5.93 50.72
C VAL A 19 -10.95 -5.20 49.57
N LEU A 20 -9.75 -4.67 49.79
CA LEU A 20 -8.96 -4.03 48.73
C LEU A 20 -8.52 -5.02 47.65
N LEU A 21 -8.14 -6.25 48.02
CA LEU A 21 -7.84 -7.32 47.06
C LEU A 21 -9.10 -7.76 46.30
N GLY A 22 -10.26 -7.80 46.97
CA GLY A 22 -11.54 -8.09 46.34
C GLY A 22 -11.94 -7.01 45.33
N ILE A 23 -11.70 -5.73 45.64
CA ILE A 23 -11.90 -4.60 44.71
C ILE A 23 -10.90 -4.65 43.55
N LEU A 24 -9.63 -4.97 43.82
CA LEU A 24 -8.59 -5.11 42.78
C LEU A 24 -8.85 -6.29 41.85
N LEU A 25 -9.31 -7.43 42.38
CA LEU A 25 -9.66 -8.61 41.58
C LEU A 25 -11.00 -8.43 40.84
N ALA A 26 -11.95 -7.69 41.40
CA ALA A 26 -13.15 -7.28 40.67
C ALA A 26 -12.81 -6.34 39.49
N ASN A 27 -11.85 -5.43 39.66
CA ASN A 27 -11.36 -4.54 38.60
C ASN A 27 -10.41 -5.22 37.59
N LEU A 28 -9.86 -6.41 37.90
CA LEU A 28 -9.06 -7.22 36.98
C LEU A 28 -9.90 -8.24 36.20
N SER A 29 -11.17 -8.44 36.59
CA SER A 29 -12.14 -9.33 35.96
C SER A 29 -13.11 -8.62 35.03
N GLU A 30 -13.02 -7.29 34.91
CA GLU A 30 -13.71 -6.59 33.82
C GLU A 30 -12.92 -6.88 32.54
N GLU A 31 -13.46 -7.76 31.68
CA GLU A 31 -13.23 -7.61 30.24
C GLU A 31 -13.40 -6.12 29.93
N PRO A 32 -12.52 -5.50 29.12
CA PRO A 32 -12.67 -4.10 28.81
C PRO A 32 -14.08 -3.91 28.28
N ASN A 33 -14.92 -3.24 29.08
CA ASN A 33 -16.23 -2.78 28.66
C ASN A 33 -15.97 -1.95 27.43
N GLN A 34 -16.17 -2.55 26.25
CA GLN A 34 -16.27 -1.78 25.03
C GLN A 34 -17.37 -0.77 25.34
N PRO A 35 -17.10 0.55 25.27
CA PRO A 35 -18.13 1.53 25.51
C PRO A 35 -19.29 1.14 24.59
N ASN A 36 -20.46 0.91 25.19
CA ASN A 36 -21.70 0.80 24.46
C ASN A 36 -21.96 2.20 23.91
N VAL A 37 -21.26 2.55 22.82
CA VAL A 37 -21.49 3.74 22.05
C VAL A 37 -22.84 3.48 21.41
N GLN A 38 -23.90 3.91 22.09
CA GLN A 38 -25.20 4.12 21.47
C GLN A 38 -24.97 5.23 20.43
N LEU A 39 -24.70 4.78 19.21
CA LEU A 39 -24.78 5.58 18.02
C LEU A 39 -26.17 6.25 18.00
N PRO A 40 -26.29 7.48 17.47
CA PRO A 40 -27.57 8.15 17.34
C PRO A 40 -28.61 7.20 16.75
N ASP A 41 -29.78 7.11 17.40
CA ASP A 41 -30.90 6.29 16.97
C ASP A 41 -31.46 6.86 15.66
N HIS A 42 -30.84 6.46 14.58
CA HIS A 42 -31.23 6.73 13.21
C HIS A 42 -31.52 5.37 12.62
N GLN A 43 -32.71 5.22 12.03
CA GLN A 43 -33.15 3.95 11.44
C GLN A 43 -32.16 3.52 10.36
N PHE A 44 -31.11 2.81 10.76
CA PHE A 44 -30.29 1.97 9.91
C PHE A 44 -31.27 0.99 9.28
N GLU A 45 -31.26 0.83 7.96
CA GLU A 45 -31.86 -0.34 7.34
C GLU A 45 -31.30 -1.55 8.08
N SER A 46 -32.16 -2.25 8.81
CA SER A 46 -31.72 -3.09 9.92
C SER A 46 -31.03 -4.34 9.38
N TRP A 47 -29.71 -4.25 9.25
CA TRP A 47 -28.80 -5.39 9.13
C TRP A 47 -29.01 -6.41 10.28
N ASP A 48 -29.67 -5.96 11.36
CA ASP A 48 -30.02 -6.72 12.55
C ASP A 48 -31.42 -7.39 12.47
N ASP A 49 -32.36 -6.96 11.60
CA ASP A 49 -33.76 -7.49 11.57
C ASP A 49 -34.17 -8.24 10.30
N ASN A 50 -33.25 -8.90 9.58
CA ASN A 50 -33.67 -9.83 8.51
C ASN A 50 -33.53 -11.30 8.95
N PRO A 51 -34.52 -11.84 9.67
CA PRO A 51 -34.60 -13.27 9.91
C PRO A 51 -34.99 -13.96 8.59
N GLU A 52 -34.23 -14.99 8.22
CA GLU A 52 -34.62 -16.02 7.25
C GLU A 52 -34.68 -15.58 5.77
N PHE A 53 -33.51 -15.38 5.16
CA PHE A 53 -33.31 -15.92 3.81
C PHE A 53 -32.55 -17.24 3.94
N PRO A 54 -33.15 -18.41 3.65
CA PRO A 54 -32.43 -19.67 3.58
C PRO A 54 -31.62 -19.69 2.29
N GLN A 55 -30.62 -18.81 2.21
CA GLN A 55 -29.65 -18.75 1.11
C GLN A 55 -28.27 -19.23 1.56
N GLY A 56 -28.21 -20.03 2.63
CA GLY A 56 -26.98 -20.63 3.14
C GLY A 56 -26.25 -21.43 2.06
N GLU A 57 -27.00 -22.23 1.30
CA GLU A 57 -26.47 -22.97 0.15
C GLU A 57 -25.88 -22.02 -0.91
N ARG A 58 -26.59 -20.95 -1.28
CA ARG A 58 -26.07 -19.94 -2.22
C ARG A 58 -24.85 -19.19 -1.68
N ALA A 59 -24.84 -18.85 -0.40
CA ALA A 59 -23.73 -18.17 0.26
C ALA A 59 -22.48 -19.08 0.31
N MET A 60 -22.67 -20.35 0.68
CA MET A 60 -21.62 -21.36 0.66
C MET A 60 -21.13 -21.62 -0.77
N ASP A 61 -22.00 -21.73 -1.76
CA ASP A 61 -21.59 -21.90 -3.16
C ASP A 61 -20.77 -20.72 -3.69
N LEU A 62 -21.19 -19.48 -3.38
CA LEU A 62 -20.48 -18.28 -3.81
C LEU A 62 -19.11 -18.14 -3.13
N PHE A 63 -18.98 -18.58 -1.88
CA PHE A 63 -17.83 -18.26 -1.05
C PHE A 63 -17.01 -19.46 -0.52
N ALA A 64 -17.37 -20.71 -0.81
CA ALA A 64 -16.75 -21.92 -0.24
C ALA A 64 -15.22 -21.95 -0.34
N GLU A 65 -14.67 -21.56 -1.49
CA GLU A 65 -13.23 -21.55 -1.74
C GLU A 65 -12.53 -20.25 -1.29
N SER A 66 -13.23 -19.38 -0.56
CA SER A 66 -12.72 -18.03 -0.32
C SER A 66 -11.86 -17.93 0.93
N VAL A 67 -12.19 -18.65 2.01
CA VAL A 67 -11.51 -18.50 3.30
C VAL A 67 -11.24 -19.88 3.91
N ASN A 68 -9.96 -20.27 3.90
CA ASN A 68 -9.47 -21.51 4.50
C ASN A 68 -8.77 -21.28 5.86
N LEU A 69 -8.95 -20.10 6.45
CA LEU A 69 -8.33 -19.70 7.72
C LEU A 69 -9.34 -19.82 8.86
N SER A 70 -8.86 -20.18 10.06
CA SER A 70 -9.63 -20.05 11.30
C SER A 70 -9.76 -18.58 11.71
N TYR A 71 -10.62 -18.30 12.69
CA TYR A 71 -10.75 -16.95 13.28
C TYR A 71 -9.40 -16.41 13.77
N ASP A 72 -8.70 -17.17 14.62
CA ASP A 72 -7.40 -16.74 15.16
C ASP A 72 -6.38 -16.49 14.05
N GLN A 73 -6.39 -17.30 12.99
CA GLN A 73 -5.52 -17.07 11.84
C GLN A 73 -5.88 -15.78 11.11
N ILE A 74 -7.16 -15.48 10.90
CA ILE A 74 -7.61 -14.22 10.29
C ILE A 74 -7.14 -13.03 11.13
N ILE A 75 -7.40 -13.05 12.44
CA ILE A 75 -7.04 -11.93 13.33
C ILE A 75 -5.52 -11.75 13.40
N ASN A 76 -4.75 -12.83 13.57
CA ASN A 76 -3.28 -12.74 13.65
C ASN A 76 -2.65 -12.33 12.32
N GLN A 77 -3.19 -12.79 11.19
CA GLN A 77 -2.73 -12.37 9.87
C GLN A 77 -3.10 -10.90 9.59
N ALA A 78 -4.23 -10.40 10.10
CA ALA A 78 -4.57 -8.99 10.00
C ALA A 78 -3.64 -8.13 10.86
N ARG A 79 -3.37 -8.54 12.11
CA ARG A 79 -2.43 -7.85 13.02
C ARG A 79 -1.00 -7.77 12.49
N SER A 80 -0.53 -8.80 11.80
CA SER A 80 0.79 -8.81 11.12
C SER A 80 0.74 -8.24 9.70
N GLY A 81 -0.44 -7.86 9.20
CA GLY A 81 -0.64 -7.33 7.87
C GLY A 81 -0.50 -8.33 6.74
N GLN A 82 -0.32 -9.64 7.03
CA GLN A 82 -0.35 -10.69 6.02
C GLN A 82 -1.65 -10.64 5.20
N ILE A 83 -2.77 -10.31 5.85
CA ILE A 83 -4.04 -9.96 5.19
C ILE A 83 -4.48 -8.55 5.55
N SER A 84 -5.28 -7.93 4.69
CA SER A 84 -6.03 -6.71 4.99
C SER A 84 -7.51 -7.08 5.00
N LEU A 85 -8.19 -6.89 6.14
CA LEU A 85 -9.60 -7.24 6.27
C LEU A 85 -10.47 -6.51 5.26
N VAL A 86 -10.16 -5.24 5.01
CA VAL A 86 -10.80 -4.43 3.95
C VAL A 86 -10.59 -5.07 2.58
N SER A 87 -9.35 -5.43 2.23
CA SER A 87 -9.03 -6.03 0.93
C SER A 87 -9.70 -7.40 0.75
N GLU A 88 -9.79 -8.19 1.82
CA GLU A 88 -10.48 -9.48 1.82
C GLU A 88 -11.98 -9.30 1.61
N LEU A 89 -12.61 -8.31 2.25
CA LEU A 89 -14.01 -7.97 2.00
C LEU A 89 -14.24 -7.59 0.53
N TRP A 90 -13.38 -6.76 -0.07
CA TRP A 90 -13.48 -6.41 -1.49
C TRP A 90 -13.23 -7.61 -2.41
N ARG A 91 -12.32 -8.53 -2.05
CA ARG A 91 -12.11 -9.79 -2.78
C ARG A 91 -13.36 -10.67 -2.74
N LEU A 92 -14.02 -10.77 -1.59
CA LEU A 92 -15.25 -11.51 -1.43
C LEU A 92 -16.41 -10.88 -2.23
N ARG A 93 -16.60 -9.55 -2.12
CA ARG A 93 -17.63 -8.83 -2.90
C ARG A 93 -17.50 -9.01 -4.41
N ARG A 94 -16.27 -9.13 -4.93
CA ARG A 94 -16.03 -9.39 -6.37
C ARG A 94 -16.52 -10.75 -6.86
N LYS A 95 -16.88 -11.68 -5.96
CA LYS A 95 -17.51 -12.96 -6.31
C LYS A 95 -19.03 -12.85 -6.48
N CYS A 96 -19.65 -11.79 -5.98
CA CYS A 96 -21.07 -11.56 -6.19
C CYS A 96 -21.36 -11.24 -7.68
N PRO A 97 -22.49 -11.69 -8.23
CA PRO A 97 -22.94 -11.32 -9.57
C PRO A 97 -22.99 -9.80 -9.78
N ARG A 98 -22.73 -9.32 -11.00
CA ARG A 98 -22.65 -7.87 -11.29
C ARG A 98 -24.00 -7.16 -11.20
N ASP A 99 -25.08 -7.90 -11.38
CA ASP A 99 -26.47 -7.46 -11.30
C ASP A 99 -27.04 -7.59 -9.87
N MET A 100 -26.25 -8.11 -8.92
CA MET A 100 -26.62 -8.20 -7.52
C MET A 100 -26.44 -6.86 -6.81
N GLU A 101 -27.45 -6.45 -6.06
CA GLU A 101 -27.38 -5.26 -5.22
C GLU A 101 -26.33 -5.40 -4.11
N ARG A 102 -25.67 -4.29 -3.76
CA ARG A 102 -24.60 -4.29 -2.75
C ARG A 102 -25.07 -4.87 -1.41
N TYR A 103 -26.30 -4.55 -1.02
CA TYR A 103 -26.92 -5.03 0.22
C TYR A 103 -27.11 -6.55 0.20
N GLU A 104 -27.60 -7.11 -0.90
CA GLU A 104 -27.81 -8.56 -1.06
C GLU A 104 -26.47 -9.31 -0.93
N CYS A 105 -25.42 -8.81 -1.59
CA CYS A 105 -24.08 -9.39 -1.49
C CYS A 105 -23.54 -9.37 -0.05
N ASN A 106 -23.69 -8.24 0.66
CA ASN A 106 -23.26 -8.13 2.06
C ASN A 106 -24.03 -9.07 3.00
N SER A 107 -25.33 -9.27 2.76
CA SER A 107 -26.15 -10.21 3.51
C SER A 107 -25.68 -11.66 3.32
N LEU A 108 -25.42 -12.07 2.07
CA LEU A 108 -24.86 -13.39 1.76
C LEU A 108 -23.48 -13.61 2.40
N LEU A 109 -22.64 -12.56 2.45
CA LEU A 109 -21.35 -12.63 3.13
C LEU A 109 -21.49 -12.86 4.64
N ARG A 110 -22.43 -12.15 5.28
CA ARG A 110 -22.72 -12.36 6.70
C ARG A 110 -23.22 -13.79 6.95
N GLN A 111 -24.11 -14.30 6.10
CA GLN A 111 -24.60 -15.68 6.20
C GLN A 111 -23.48 -16.70 6.05
N TYR A 112 -22.60 -16.53 5.05
CA TYR A 112 -21.42 -17.37 4.88
C TYR A 112 -20.55 -17.38 6.14
N ILE A 113 -20.29 -16.22 6.75
CA ILE A 113 -19.53 -16.17 8.01
C ILE A 113 -20.24 -16.94 9.13
N MET A 114 -21.56 -16.78 9.25
CA MET A 114 -22.36 -17.44 10.28
C MET A 114 -22.33 -18.97 10.17
N GLU A 115 -22.32 -19.50 8.94
CA GLU A 115 -22.33 -20.94 8.65
C GLU A 115 -20.93 -21.56 8.60
N ARG A 116 -19.94 -20.82 8.10
CA ARG A 116 -18.57 -21.32 7.89
C ARG A 116 -17.77 -21.47 9.18
N PHE A 117 -18.04 -20.60 10.17
CA PHE A 117 -17.31 -20.54 11.43
C PHE A 117 -18.17 -21.07 12.57
N ALA A 118 -17.55 -21.68 13.57
CA ALA A 118 -18.25 -22.12 14.78
C ALA A 118 -18.50 -20.93 15.73
N GLU A 119 -19.47 -21.05 16.62
CA GLU A 119 -19.59 -20.13 17.75
C GLU A 119 -18.39 -20.29 18.71
N PRO A 120 -17.89 -19.21 19.32
CA PRO A 120 -18.36 -17.82 19.25
C PRO A 120 -17.78 -17.01 18.08
N ASP A 121 -16.88 -17.59 17.29
CA ASP A 121 -16.06 -16.88 16.31
C ASP A 121 -16.85 -16.33 15.13
N ASN A 122 -17.89 -17.06 14.70
CA ASN A 122 -18.80 -16.57 13.67
C ASN A 122 -19.46 -15.24 14.04
N LYS A 123 -19.94 -15.10 15.28
CA LYS A 123 -20.56 -13.88 15.81
C LYS A 123 -19.55 -12.75 15.87
N LYS A 124 -18.30 -13.03 16.27
CA LYS A 124 -17.23 -12.02 16.29
C LYS A 124 -16.93 -11.47 14.89
N LEU A 125 -16.76 -12.35 13.90
CA LEU A 125 -16.50 -11.93 12.51
C LEU A 125 -17.71 -11.25 11.87
N ALA A 126 -18.91 -11.77 12.11
CA ALA A 126 -20.13 -11.16 11.59
C ALA A 126 -20.34 -9.75 12.19
N ASN A 127 -20.08 -9.58 13.48
CA ASN A 127 -20.13 -8.27 14.12
C ASN A 127 -19.07 -7.31 13.54
N LEU A 128 -17.84 -7.78 13.33
CA LEU A 128 -16.79 -6.97 12.70
C LEU A 128 -17.17 -6.52 11.28
N LEU A 129 -17.76 -7.42 10.49
CA LEU A 129 -18.31 -7.10 9.17
C LEU A 129 -19.39 -6.03 9.29
N VAL A 130 -20.42 -6.23 10.12
CA VAL A 130 -21.54 -5.29 10.28
C VAL A 130 -21.04 -3.91 10.74
N GLN A 131 -20.12 -3.85 11.71
CA GLN A 131 -19.52 -2.58 12.14
C GLN A 131 -18.79 -1.90 10.98
N TYR A 132 -18.03 -2.64 10.17
CA TYR A 132 -17.37 -2.09 8.99
C TYR A 132 -18.35 -1.56 7.94
N LEU A 133 -19.46 -2.26 7.69
CA LEU A 133 -20.50 -1.81 6.76
C LEU A 133 -21.15 -0.50 7.23
N LYS A 134 -21.47 -0.40 8.53
CA LYS A 134 -21.99 0.83 9.13
C LYS A 134 -20.97 1.98 8.99
N TYR A 135 -19.68 1.72 9.20
CA TYR A 135 -18.63 2.70 8.95
C TYR A 135 -18.56 3.12 7.47
N GLU A 136 -18.65 2.20 6.50
CA GLU A 136 -18.65 2.56 5.08
C GLU A 136 -19.80 3.53 4.75
N GLU A 137 -21.00 3.29 5.28
CA GLU A 137 -22.16 4.16 5.12
C GLU A 137 -21.92 5.54 5.74
N GLU A 138 -21.42 5.62 6.97
CA GLU A 138 -21.06 6.88 7.62
C GLU A 138 -20.02 7.67 6.80
N MET A 139 -19.00 6.98 6.28
CA MET A 139 -17.96 7.61 5.47
C MET A 139 -18.46 8.13 4.13
N THR A 140 -19.54 7.57 3.56
CA THR A 140 -20.15 8.15 2.34
C THR A 140 -20.82 9.51 2.59
N ARG A 141 -21.22 9.76 3.84
CA ARG A 141 -21.89 11.00 4.26
C ARG A 141 -20.93 12.02 4.86
N LEU A 142 -19.71 11.59 5.19
CA LEU A 142 -18.67 12.45 5.74
C LEU A 142 -18.30 13.54 4.73
N ASN A 143 -18.72 14.77 5.01
CA ASN A 143 -18.36 15.93 4.23
C ASN A 143 -17.14 16.62 4.85
N LEU A 144 -15.95 16.37 4.30
CA LEU A 144 -14.72 17.06 4.68
C LEU A 144 -14.57 18.35 3.89
N SER A 145 -14.18 19.44 4.57
CA SER A 145 -13.97 20.74 3.92
C SER A 145 -13.02 20.65 2.72
N ASN A 146 -13.32 21.43 1.68
CA ASN A 146 -12.49 21.52 0.49
C ASN A 146 -11.15 22.23 0.70
N ASP A 147 -11.04 22.97 1.80
CA ASP A 147 -9.84 23.73 2.15
C ASP A 147 -8.77 22.88 2.83
N LEU A 148 -9.10 21.65 3.24
CA LEU A 148 -8.15 20.73 3.87
C LEU A 148 -7.17 20.15 2.84
N THR A 149 -5.90 20.13 3.22
CA THR A 149 -4.85 19.38 2.53
C THR A 149 -5.14 17.87 2.58
N LEU A 150 -4.47 17.10 1.72
CA LEU A 150 -4.60 15.64 1.71
C LEU A 150 -4.24 15.02 3.07
N GLU A 151 -3.21 15.54 3.75
CA GLU A 151 -2.79 15.06 5.08
C GLU A 151 -3.83 15.37 6.16
N GLU A 152 -4.40 16.58 6.15
CA GLU A 152 -5.46 16.94 7.11
C GLU A 152 -6.73 16.11 6.89
N ARG A 153 -7.09 15.84 5.63
CA ARG A 153 -8.20 14.93 5.32
C ARG A 153 -7.92 13.53 5.83
N TYR A 154 -6.71 13.02 5.61
CA TYR A 154 -6.33 11.70 6.10
C TYR A 154 -6.34 11.63 7.63
N ALA A 155 -5.85 12.67 8.30
CA ALA A 155 -5.90 12.78 9.76
C ALA A 155 -7.36 12.77 10.29
N ALA A 156 -8.26 13.51 9.65
CA ALA A 156 -9.68 13.51 10.02
C ALA A 156 -10.34 12.13 9.81
N ILE A 157 -10.00 11.42 8.73
CA ILE A 157 -10.47 10.05 8.49
C ILE A 157 -9.93 9.10 9.58
N ARG A 158 -8.64 9.22 9.93
CA ARG A 158 -8.02 8.44 10.99
C ARG A 158 -8.71 8.66 12.33
N GLU A 159 -8.98 9.91 12.71
CA GLU A 159 -9.71 10.25 13.94
C GLU A 159 -11.11 9.63 13.94
N LYS A 160 -11.85 9.77 12.84
CA LYS A 160 -13.19 9.17 12.70
C LYS A 160 -13.18 7.65 12.81
N ARG A 161 -12.14 6.96 12.32
CA ARG A 161 -11.97 5.51 12.52
C ARG A 161 -11.84 5.16 14.01
N ARG A 162 -11.10 5.95 14.81
CA ARG A 162 -10.95 5.70 16.25
C ARG A 162 -12.23 6.02 17.02
N GLU A 163 -12.91 7.10 16.67
CA GLU A 163 -14.21 7.43 17.24
C GLU A 163 -15.24 6.31 17.01
N PHE A 164 -15.24 5.73 15.80
CA PHE A 164 -16.20 4.70 15.42
C PHE A 164 -15.86 3.31 15.99
N PHE A 165 -14.59 2.89 15.93
CA PHE A 165 -14.18 1.51 16.25
C PHE A 165 -13.43 1.37 17.58
N GLY A 166 -12.95 2.46 18.16
CA GLY A 166 -11.90 2.44 19.18
C GLY A 166 -10.53 2.09 18.61
N ASP A 167 -9.49 2.27 19.41
CA ASP A 167 -8.10 2.14 18.95
C ASP A 167 -7.74 0.73 18.47
N GLU A 168 -8.10 -0.32 19.24
CA GLU A 168 -7.70 -1.69 18.90
C GLU A 168 -8.33 -2.16 17.58
N THR A 169 -9.63 -1.97 17.42
CA THR A 169 -10.36 -2.41 16.22
C THR A 169 -9.99 -1.54 15.02
N ALA A 170 -9.80 -0.22 15.19
CA ALA A 170 -9.30 0.64 14.12
C ALA A 170 -7.89 0.19 13.66
N GLN A 171 -7.00 -0.11 14.61
CA GLN A 171 -5.67 -0.63 14.31
C GLN A 171 -5.72 -1.97 13.55
N LEU A 172 -6.62 -2.88 13.97
CA LEU A 172 -6.81 -4.17 13.30
C LEU A 172 -7.28 -4.03 11.85
N ILE A 173 -8.22 -3.11 11.58
CA ILE A 173 -8.83 -2.94 10.25
C ILE A 173 -7.94 -2.10 9.33
N PHE A 174 -7.38 -1.00 9.84
CA PHE A 174 -6.74 0.06 9.04
C PHE A 174 -5.24 0.23 9.31
N GLY A 175 -4.67 -0.38 10.35
CA GLY A 175 -3.30 -0.11 10.77
C GLY A 175 -2.26 -0.36 9.67
N LEU A 176 -2.43 -1.39 8.84
CA LEU A 176 -1.53 -1.62 7.69
C LEU A 176 -1.56 -0.48 6.66
N GLU A 177 -2.75 0.07 6.38
CA GLU A 177 -2.90 1.21 5.46
C GLU A 177 -2.24 2.46 6.06
N GLU A 178 -2.51 2.71 7.33
CA GLU A 178 -2.03 3.90 8.05
C GLU A 178 -0.51 3.87 8.22
N SER A 179 0.08 2.73 8.57
CA SER A 179 1.53 2.57 8.63
C SER A 179 2.21 2.76 7.27
N LYS A 180 1.56 2.35 6.17
CA LYS A 180 2.09 2.60 4.81
C LYS A 180 2.01 4.08 4.44
N HIS A 181 0.90 4.74 4.78
CA HIS A 181 0.74 6.18 4.59
C HIS A 181 1.80 6.95 5.37
N ASP A 182 1.98 6.62 6.65
CA ASP A 182 2.98 7.27 7.51
C ASP A 182 4.41 7.04 7.01
N LEU A 183 4.74 5.83 6.56
CA LEU A 183 6.04 5.57 5.91
C LEU A 183 6.21 6.45 4.67
N GLY A 184 5.22 6.48 3.76
CA GLY A 184 5.28 7.27 2.53
C GLY A 184 5.53 8.75 2.79
N ARG A 185 4.86 9.32 3.79
CA ARG A 185 5.08 10.71 4.24
C ARG A 185 6.50 10.92 4.79
N SER A 186 7.00 9.98 5.59
CA SER A 186 8.33 10.09 6.21
C SER A 186 9.49 9.93 5.22
N VAL A 187 9.27 9.32 4.04
CA VAL A 187 10.35 9.08 3.06
C VAL A 187 10.95 10.39 2.51
N GLU A 188 10.13 11.40 2.21
CA GLU A 188 10.63 12.64 1.61
C GLU A 188 11.48 13.46 2.59
N GLU A 189 11.04 13.58 3.84
CA GLU A 189 11.83 14.19 4.91
C GLU A 189 13.11 13.40 5.18
N PHE A 190 13.02 12.08 5.24
CA PHE A 190 14.17 11.20 5.35
C PHE A 190 15.20 11.42 4.24
N LYS A 191 14.78 11.54 2.98
CA LYS A 191 15.69 11.78 1.84
C LYS A 191 16.47 13.08 2.02
N LYS A 192 15.80 14.13 2.49
CA LYS A 192 16.40 15.44 2.78
C LYS A 192 17.39 15.37 3.94
N ASP A 193 16.99 14.79 5.06
CA ASP A 193 17.78 14.76 6.30
C ASP A 193 19.03 13.87 6.17
N THR A 194 18.96 12.87 5.30
CA THR A 194 20.06 11.94 5.04
C THR A 194 20.91 12.29 3.82
N ALA A 195 20.68 13.44 3.17
CA ALA A 195 21.37 13.79 1.92
C ALA A 195 22.91 13.84 2.02
N ASN A 196 23.44 14.09 3.22
CA ASN A 196 24.89 14.15 3.47
C ASN A 196 25.52 12.81 3.88
N LEU A 197 24.71 11.75 4.04
CA LEU A 197 25.20 10.42 4.41
C LEU A 197 25.66 9.64 3.17
N SER A 198 26.58 8.68 3.37
CA SER A 198 26.93 7.71 2.32
C SER A 198 25.73 6.81 2.00
N GLY A 199 25.70 6.25 0.80
CA GLY A 199 24.66 5.36 0.31
C GLY A 199 24.42 4.17 1.25
N ASP A 200 25.47 3.57 1.81
CA ASP A 200 25.33 2.49 2.80
C ASP A 200 24.66 2.97 4.10
N ALA A 201 25.07 4.13 4.61
CA ALA A 201 24.46 4.72 5.79
C ALA A 201 23.00 5.13 5.54
N ARG A 202 22.68 5.64 4.34
CA ARG A 202 21.31 5.93 3.91
C ARG A 202 20.47 4.66 3.82
N MET A 203 20.99 3.59 3.23
CA MET A 203 20.27 2.31 3.16
C MET A 203 19.98 1.74 4.55
N ALA A 204 20.94 1.78 5.47
CA ALA A 204 20.73 1.33 6.84
C ALA A 204 19.70 2.20 7.60
N ALA A 205 19.79 3.52 7.44
CA ALA A 205 18.84 4.44 8.06
C ALA A 205 17.43 4.32 7.47
N TYR A 206 17.30 4.09 6.16
CA TYR A 206 16.03 3.85 5.49
C TYR A 206 15.37 2.57 6.00
N GLU A 207 16.15 1.49 6.11
CA GLU A 207 15.68 0.23 6.65
C GLU A 207 15.21 0.35 8.11
N LYS A 208 15.92 1.15 8.93
CA LYS A 208 15.47 1.49 10.28
C LYS A 208 14.13 2.26 10.28
N LEU A 209 14.02 3.30 9.45
CA LEU A 209 12.77 4.06 9.29
C LEU A 209 11.60 3.15 8.94
N ARG A 210 11.80 2.22 8.01
CA ARG A 210 10.77 1.26 7.60
C ARG A 210 10.32 0.37 8.75
N ARG A 211 11.25 -0.15 9.54
CA ARG A 211 10.92 -0.98 10.71
C ARG A 211 10.13 -0.20 11.76
N GLU A 212 10.53 1.03 12.02
CA GLU A 212 9.85 1.91 12.98
C GLU A 212 8.44 2.30 12.51
N ALA A 213 8.28 2.67 11.23
CA ALA A 213 6.99 3.10 10.68
C ALA A 213 6.00 1.94 10.47
N LEU A 214 6.50 0.77 10.06
CA LEU A 214 5.65 -0.39 9.76
C LEU A 214 5.41 -1.28 10.98
N GLY A 215 6.28 -1.27 11.98
CA GLY A 215 6.15 -2.11 13.17
C GLY A 215 5.91 -3.59 12.82
N ASP A 216 4.86 -4.17 13.38
CA ASP A 216 4.46 -5.57 13.16
C ASP A 216 4.09 -5.90 11.70
N TYR A 217 3.86 -4.89 10.86
CA TYR A 217 3.57 -5.05 9.44
C TYR A 217 4.81 -5.19 8.56
N TYR A 218 6.00 -4.90 9.09
CA TYR A 218 7.24 -4.78 8.31
C TYR A 218 7.48 -6.02 7.44
N ASP A 219 7.46 -7.23 8.02
CA ASP A 219 7.77 -8.46 7.30
C ASP A 219 6.77 -8.73 6.17
N ALA A 220 5.48 -8.51 6.43
CA ALA A 220 4.44 -8.73 5.43
C ALA A 220 4.49 -7.70 4.28
N VAL A 221 4.95 -6.48 4.53
CA VAL A 221 5.15 -5.47 3.50
C VAL A 221 6.37 -5.80 2.66
N VAL A 222 7.52 -6.07 3.30
CA VAL A 222 8.79 -6.35 2.62
C VAL A 222 8.73 -7.63 1.80
N ALA A 223 8.00 -8.66 2.26
CA ALA A 223 7.83 -9.91 1.53
C ALA A 223 7.06 -9.74 0.20
N ARG A 224 6.13 -8.78 0.12
CA ARG A 224 5.29 -8.53 -1.06
C ARG A 224 5.81 -7.40 -1.95
N GLU A 225 6.78 -6.64 -1.48
CA GLU A 225 7.35 -5.53 -2.22
C GLU A 225 8.10 -6.03 -3.47
N PRO A 226 7.74 -5.54 -4.67
CA PRO A 226 8.41 -5.90 -5.91
C PRO A 226 9.91 -5.63 -5.86
N GLY A 227 10.71 -6.53 -6.43
CA GLY A 227 12.17 -6.35 -6.52
C GLY A 227 12.57 -5.06 -7.25
N PHE A 228 11.74 -4.61 -8.20
CA PHE A 228 11.95 -3.36 -8.93
C PHE A 228 11.84 -2.12 -8.06
N ASP A 229 10.89 -2.09 -7.12
CA ASP A 229 10.72 -0.95 -6.21
C ASP A 229 11.90 -0.85 -5.23
N LYS A 230 12.35 -2.00 -4.70
CA LYS A 230 13.56 -2.08 -3.85
C LYS A 230 14.80 -1.61 -4.59
N TYR A 231 14.94 -2.04 -5.84
CA TYR A 231 16.04 -1.64 -6.72
C TYR A 231 16.06 -0.12 -6.96
N ASN A 232 14.92 0.47 -7.32
CA ASN A 232 14.84 1.90 -7.59
C ASN A 232 15.12 2.73 -6.35
N MET A 233 14.58 2.33 -5.20
CA MET A 233 14.86 3.00 -3.94
C MET A 233 16.36 2.94 -3.59
N GLU A 234 17.01 1.78 -3.74
CA GLU A 234 18.46 1.68 -3.49
C GLU A 234 19.28 2.54 -4.45
N LEU A 235 18.92 2.59 -5.74
CA LEU A 235 19.56 3.50 -6.70
C LEU A 235 19.38 4.96 -6.32
N GLU A 236 18.17 5.36 -5.91
CA GLU A 236 17.89 6.73 -5.51
C GLU A 236 18.73 7.12 -4.28
N LEU A 237 18.76 6.25 -3.26
CA LEU A 237 19.52 6.50 -2.03
C LEU A 237 21.03 6.51 -2.26
N ARG A 238 21.53 5.75 -3.24
CA ARG A 238 22.95 5.70 -3.62
C ARG A 238 23.33 6.67 -4.75
N SER A 239 22.38 7.42 -5.30
CA SER A 239 22.56 8.22 -6.52
C SER A 239 23.75 9.19 -6.45
N HIS A 240 23.95 9.84 -5.30
CA HIS A 240 25.07 10.74 -5.08
C HIS A 240 26.43 10.02 -5.10
N ASP A 241 26.54 8.87 -4.46
CA ASP A 241 27.79 8.10 -4.43
C ASP A 241 28.10 7.50 -5.81
N LEU A 242 27.09 6.95 -6.48
CA LEU A 242 27.19 6.49 -7.86
C LEU A 242 27.55 7.62 -8.84
N GLY A 243 27.16 8.86 -8.53
CA GLY A 243 27.49 10.04 -9.32
C GLY A 243 28.96 10.47 -9.24
N LYS A 244 29.70 10.01 -8.22
CA LYS A 244 31.13 10.33 -8.04
C LYS A 244 32.07 9.32 -8.71
N LEU A 245 31.55 8.15 -9.09
CA LEU A 245 32.31 7.08 -9.73
C LEU A 245 32.51 7.39 -11.21
N ASP A 246 33.61 6.88 -11.77
CA ASP A 246 33.84 6.93 -13.22
C ASP A 246 32.94 5.94 -13.98
N GLY A 247 32.97 5.99 -15.31
CA GLY A 247 32.07 5.18 -16.15
C GLY A 247 32.11 3.68 -15.86
N ALA A 248 33.31 3.10 -15.69
CA ALA A 248 33.46 1.66 -15.49
C ALA A 248 33.14 1.24 -14.05
N GLU A 249 33.58 2.03 -13.07
CA GLU A 249 33.26 1.80 -11.67
C GLU A 249 31.77 1.93 -11.38
N LYS A 250 31.13 2.96 -11.97
CA LYS A 250 29.68 3.18 -11.86
C LYS A 250 28.89 2.05 -12.50
N GLU A 251 29.31 1.56 -13.66
CA GLU A 251 28.67 0.43 -14.33
C GLU A 251 28.76 -0.84 -13.48
N SER A 252 29.95 -1.14 -12.93
CA SER A 252 30.14 -2.29 -12.03
C SER A 252 29.25 -2.17 -10.78
N ALA A 253 29.26 -1.01 -10.11
CA ALA A 253 28.44 -0.79 -8.91
C ALA A 253 26.94 -0.90 -9.21
N THR A 254 26.49 -0.37 -10.34
CA THR A 254 25.09 -0.48 -10.78
C THR A 254 24.72 -1.93 -11.08
N ARG A 255 25.63 -2.69 -11.72
CA ARG A 255 25.44 -4.10 -12.01
C ARG A 255 25.30 -4.92 -10.71
N ASP A 256 26.12 -4.66 -9.70
CA ASP A 256 26.05 -5.38 -8.42
C ASP A 256 24.69 -5.19 -7.74
N ILE A 257 24.14 -3.97 -7.77
CA ILE A 257 22.79 -3.68 -7.27
C ILE A 257 21.73 -4.45 -8.09
N ARG A 258 21.88 -4.55 -9.42
CA ARG A 258 20.96 -5.33 -10.26
C ARG A 258 21.02 -6.83 -9.95
N VAL A 259 22.22 -7.38 -9.75
CA VAL A 259 22.41 -8.80 -9.39
C VAL A 259 21.75 -9.09 -8.05
N LYS A 260 21.88 -8.19 -7.07
CA LYS A 260 21.24 -8.32 -5.75
C LYS A 260 19.72 -8.51 -5.84
N TYR A 261 19.02 -7.80 -6.73
CA TYR A 261 17.56 -7.84 -6.82
C TYR A 261 16.99 -8.75 -7.90
N PHE A 262 17.73 -9.00 -8.99
CA PHE A 262 17.21 -9.72 -10.17
C PHE A 262 18.08 -10.91 -10.58
N GLY A 263 19.19 -11.16 -9.86
CA GLY A 263 20.17 -12.16 -10.21
C GLY A 263 20.96 -11.83 -11.49
N GLU A 264 21.89 -12.71 -11.82
CA GLU A 264 22.80 -12.57 -12.97
C GLU A 264 22.08 -12.38 -14.31
N GLN A 265 21.04 -13.19 -14.56
CA GLN A 265 20.29 -13.09 -15.82
C GLN A 265 19.48 -11.79 -15.90
N GLY A 266 18.89 -11.34 -14.79
CA GLY A 266 18.17 -10.09 -14.73
C GLY A 266 19.09 -8.90 -14.99
N ALA A 267 20.24 -8.85 -14.31
CA ALA A 267 21.24 -7.83 -14.52
C ALA A 267 21.71 -7.76 -15.98
N LYS A 268 22.00 -8.92 -16.60
CA LYS A 268 22.39 -8.98 -18.02
C LYS A 268 21.31 -8.44 -18.96
N ARG A 269 20.03 -8.77 -18.72
CA ARG A 269 18.92 -8.24 -19.52
C ARG A 269 18.82 -6.72 -19.40
N MET A 270 18.99 -6.18 -18.20
CA MET A 270 18.95 -4.74 -17.96
C MET A 270 20.10 -4.01 -18.65
N SER A 271 21.34 -4.52 -18.54
CA SER A 271 22.48 -3.94 -19.27
C SER A 271 22.29 -3.99 -20.79
N ALA A 272 21.70 -5.07 -21.32
CA ALA A 272 21.39 -5.14 -22.76
C ALA A 272 20.35 -4.08 -23.18
N VAL A 273 19.37 -3.79 -22.33
CA VAL A 273 18.40 -2.70 -22.56
C VAL A 273 19.11 -1.35 -22.54
N ASP A 274 20.01 -1.10 -21.58
CA ASP A 274 20.78 0.15 -21.54
C ASP A 274 21.63 0.34 -22.81
N ASP A 275 22.29 -0.72 -23.29
CA ASP A 275 23.06 -0.70 -24.53
C ASP A 275 22.19 -0.38 -25.75
N MET A 276 20.97 -0.94 -25.80
CA MET A 276 20.00 -0.64 -26.85
C MET A 276 19.58 0.83 -26.79
N LEU A 277 19.20 1.33 -25.62
CA LEU A 277 18.81 2.73 -25.42
C LEU A 277 19.95 3.70 -25.74
N ALA A 278 21.19 3.37 -25.37
CA ALA A 278 22.36 4.19 -25.69
C ALA A 278 22.64 4.23 -27.20
N LYS A 279 22.47 3.09 -27.89
CA LYS A 279 22.60 3.03 -29.37
C LYS A 279 21.49 3.83 -30.05
N GLU A 280 20.25 3.70 -29.60
CA GLU A 280 19.11 4.48 -30.12
C GLU A 280 19.33 5.99 -29.92
N ALA A 281 19.71 6.40 -28.70
CA ALA A 281 19.99 7.79 -28.39
C ALA A 281 21.14 8.36 -29.23
N LYS A 282 22.21 7.58 -29.43
CA LYS A 282 23.32 7.97 -30.30
C LYS A 282 22.88 8.08 -31.76
N ALA A 283 22.12 7.10 -32.26
CA ALA A 283 21.60 7.12 -33.62
C ALA A 283 20.73 8.35 -33.88
N GLU A 284 19.87 8.73 -32.93
CA GLU A 284 19.09 9.97 -32.99
C GLU A 284 19.95 11.23 -32.90
N ALA A 285 20.99 11.24 -32.07
CA ALA A 285 21.89 12.39 -31.91
C ALA A 285 22.77 12.67 -33.14
N ASP A 286 23.13 11.63 -33.90
CA ASP A 286 23.94 11.72 -35.11
C ASP A 286 23.12 12.23 -36.32
N LEU A 287 21.78 12.07 -36.30
CA LEU A 287 20.90 12.41 -37.44
C LEU A 287 21.03 13.85 -37.95
N PRO A 288 21.06 14.91 -37.11
CA PRO A 288 21.18 16.28 -37.62
C PRO A 288 22.43 16.51 -38.48
N GLY A 289 23.55 15.87 -38.10
CA GLY A 289 24.80 15.93 -38.86
C GLY A 289 24.68 15.20 -40.19
N LEU A 290 24.12 13.98 -40.17
CA LEU A 290 23.90 13.16 -41.35
C LEU A 290 22.93 13.81 -42.34
N GLU A 291 21.84 14.40 -41.86
CA GLU A 291 20.86 15.12 -42.70
C GLU A 291 21.49 16.35 -43.36
N SER A 292 22.28 17.13 -42.61
CA SER A 292 22.99 18.30 -43.13
C SER A 292 23.99 17.93 -44.23
N GLU A 293 24.78 16.88 -44.00
CA GLU A 293 25.73 16.36 -44.99
C GLU A 293 25.00 15.81 -46.23
N PHE A 294 23.89 15.09 -46.02
CA PHE A 294 23.07 14.55 -47.10
C PHE A 294 22.50 15.67 -47.99
N ILE A 295 21.94 16.74 -47.41
CA ILE A 295 21.41 17.88 -48.15
C ILE A 295 22.53 18.58 -48.93
N LYS A 296 23.69 18.79 -48.31
CA LYS A 296 24.85 19.41 -48.96
C LYS A 296 25.33 18.62 -50.18
N ASN A 297 25.31 17.29 -50.10
CA ASN A 297 25.76 16.41 -51.17
C ASN A 297 24.69 16.15 -52.25
N ASN A 298 23.44 16.58 -52.02
CA ASN A 298 22.33 16.38 -52.96
C ASN A 298 21.56 17.69 -53.21
N PRO A 299 22.20 18.73 -53.77
CA PRO A 299 21.59 20.06 -53.93
C PRO A 299 20.39 20.09 -54.89
N ASP A 300 20.27 19.09 -55.77
CA ASP A 300 19.19 18.99 -56.75
C ASP A 300 17.88 18.40 -56.17
N LEU A 301 17.94 17.84 -54.95
CA LEU A 301 16.75 17.32 -54.26
C LEU A 301 16.04 18.44 -53.50
N SER A 302 14.73 18.60 -53.74
CA SER A 302 13.89 19.57 -53.03
C SER A 302 12.46 19.06 -52.84
N GLY A 303 11.72 19.72 -51.94
CA GLY A 303 10.32 19.40 -51.64
C GLY A 303 10.11 17.94 -51.21
N ASP A 304 9.03 17.32 -51.70
CA ASP A 304 8.65 15.95 -51.34
C ASP A 304 9.72 14.90 -51.65
N LYS A 305 10.55 15.13 -52.68
CA LYS A 305 11.64 14.21 -53.03
C LYS A 305 12.76 14.25 -52.00
N LEU A 306 13.07 15.44 -51.48
CA LEU A 306 14.04 15.58 -50.40
C LEU A 306 13.50 14.94 -49.11
N GLU A 307 12.24 15.20 -48.77
CA GLU A 307 11.63 14.62 -47.56
C GLU A 307 11.56 13.09 -47.62
N ALA A 308 11.21 12.51 -48.78
CA ALA A 308 11.24 11.06 -48.98
C ALA A 308 12.65 10.47 -48.83
N ALA A 309 13.67 11.17 -49.34
CA ALA A 309 15.07 10.74 -49.20
C ALA A 309 15.59 10.86 -47.76
N LEU A 310 15.20 11.92 -47.04
CA LEU A 310 15.51 12.08 -45.62
C LEU A 310 14.77 11.05 -44.76
N LEU A 311 13.52 10.70 -45.10
CA LEU A 311 12.79 9.64 -44.41
C LEU A 311 13.48 8.28 -44.56
N ASP A 312 14.00 7.97 -45.75
CA ASP A 312 14.78 6.74 -45.98
C ASP A 312 16.11 6.75 -45.19
N LEU A 313 16.82 7.88 -45.16
CA LEU A 313 18.03 8.06 -44.32
C LEU A 313 17.71 7.82 -42.84
N ARG A 314 16.66 8.46 -42.32
CA ARG A 314 16.19 8.30 -40.93
C ARG A 314 15.79 6.86 -40.64
N THR A 315 15.10 6.19 -41.57
CA THR A 315 14.68 4.79 -41.41
C THR A 315 15.88 3.86 -41.32
N ARG A 316 16.91 4.08 -42.15
CA ARG A 316 18.17 3.33 -42.09
C ARG A 316 18.92 3.54 -40.77
N GLN A 317 18.90 4.76 -40.24
CA GLN A 317 19.62 5.11 -39.01
C GLN A 317 18.89 4.66 -37.73
N LEU A 318 17.55 4.79 -37.69
CA LEU A 318 16.73 4.49 -36.52
C LEU A 318 16.12 3.07 -36.53
N GLY A 319 16.30 2.33 -37.62
CA GLY A 319 15.93 0.92 -37.73
C GLY A 319 14.46 0.64 -38.03
N SER A 320 13.59 1.65 -38.02
CA SER A 320 12.19 1.52 -38.44
C SER A 320 11.63 2.81 -39.03
N LYS A 321 10.60 2.65 -39.86
CA LYS A 321 9.89 3.78 -40.46
C LYS A 321 9.11 4.55 -39.41
N GLU A 322 8.53 3.85 -38.44
CA GLU A 322 7.79 4.45 -37.32
C GLU A 322 8.66 5.37 -36.47
N ALA A 323 9.90 4.95 -36.17
CA ALA A 323 10.86 5.78 -35.43
C ALA A 323 11.30 7.01 -36.23
N ALA A 324 11.53 6.84 -37.53
CA ALA A 324 11.88 7.91 -38.46
C ALA A 324 10.78 8.98 -38.57
N GLU A 325 9.52 8.57 -38.69
CA GLU A 325 8.39 9.50 -38.73
C GLU A 325 8.16 10.18 -37.38
N ALA A 326 8.36 9.47 -36.27
CA ALA A 326 8.26 10.06 -34.94
C ALA A 326 9.33 11.15 -34.72
N TYR A 327 10.57 10.89 -35.13
CA TYR A 327 11.64 11.88 -35.13
C TYR A 327 11.28 13.11 -35.97
N ALA A 328 10.83 12.92 -37.21
CA ALA A 328 10.45 14.01 -38.10
C ALA A 328 9.36 14.91 -37.49
N ARG A 329 8.33 14.32 -36.87
CA ARG A 329 7.27 15.05 -36.15
C ARG A 329 7.85 15.89 -35.00
N ARG A 330 8.76 15.32 -34.19
CA ARG A 330 9.40 16.06 -33.07
C ARG A 330 10.20 17.27 -33.58
N MET A 331 10.93 17.11 -34.67
CA MET A 331 11.72 18.20 -35.25
C MET A 331 10.85 19.31 -35.82
N GLN A 332 9.75 18.97 -36.50
CA GLN A 332 8.77 19.96 -36.98
C GLN A 332 8.13 20.74 -35.82
N LEU A 333 7.73 20.05 -34.75
CA LEU A 333 7.20 20.69 -33.54
C LEU A 333 8.22 21.64 -32.90
N SER A 334 9.47 21.21 -32.75
CA SER A 334 10.55 22.05 -32.21
C SER A 334 10.81 23.29 -33.06
N GLN A 335 10.74 23.19 -34.38
CA GLN A 335 10.89 24.33 -35.29
C GLN A 335 9.69 25.27 -35.25
N SER A 336 8.46 24.75 -35.10
CA SER A 336 7.26 25.58 -34.96
C SER A 336 7.19 26.35 -33.65
N GLN A 337 7.82 25.84 -32.58
CA GLN A 337 7.88 26.51 -31.27
C GLN A 337 8.98 27.58 -31.18
N LYS A 338 9.92 27.60 -32.14
CA LYS A 338 11.01 28.58 -32.24
C LYS A 338 10.69 29.76 -33.17
N LYS A 339 9.55 29.71 -33.87
CA LYS A 339 8.97 30.84 -34.63
C LYS A 339 7.91 31.51 -33.78
#